data_AF-A0A2G6IBP5-F1
#
_entry.id   AF-A0A2G6IBP5-F1
#
_cell.length_a   1.000
_cell.length_b   1.000
_cell.length_c   1.000
_cell.angle_alpha   90.00
_cell.angle_beta   90.00
_cell.angle_gamma   90.00
#
_symmetry.space_group_name_H-M   'P 1'
#
loop_
_entity.id
_entity.type
_entity.pdbx_description
1 polymer ?
#
loop_
_entity_poly.entity_id
_entity_poly.type
_entity_poly.pdbx_seq_one_letter_code
_entity_poly.pdbx_strand_id
1 'polypeptide(L)'
;MLVTVSPAKRLDETPARAPDGSMPQFLDQAAILAETAGALSGPELEKLMHISAKLGALNAARFADFGSGKGEKQAIEMFAGDT
;
A
#
# COMPACT_ATOMS: atom_id res chain seq x y z
N MET A 1 16.54 -2.13 22.21
CA MET A 1 16.00 -3.36 21.61
C MET A 1 15.11 -2.97 20.44
N LEU A 2 15.18 -3.66 19.31
CA LEU A 2 14.42 -3.35 18.09
C LEU A 2 13.82 -4.65 17.55
N VAL A 3 12.55 -4.61 17.13
CA VAL A 3 11.81 -5.75 16.58
C VAL A 3 11.49 -5.45 15.12
N THR A 4 11.73 -6.41 14.25
CA THR A 4 11.43 -6.32 12.82
C THR A 4 10.38 -7.36 12.48
N VAL A 5 9.31 -6.93 11.80
CA VAL A 5 8.22 -7.78 11.32
C VAL A 5 7.97 -7.51 9.84
N SER A 6 7.53 -8.54 9.13
CA SER A 6 7.11 -8.41 7.74
C SER A 6 5.75 -7.70 7.64
N PRO A 7 5.48 -6.96 6.55
CA PRO A 7 4.16 -6.44 6.26
C PRO A 7 3.19 -7.55 5.80
N ALA A 8 1.89 -7.24 5.78
CA ALA A 8 0.85 -8.11 5.24
C ALA A 8 0.40 -7.67 3.83
N LYS A 9 -0.07 -8.62 3.01
CA LYS A 9 -0.66 -8.31 1.68
C LYS A 9 -2.06 -7.71 1.79
N ARG A 10 -2.84 -8.17 2.77
CA ARG A 10 -4.21 -7.69 3.03
C ARG A 10 -4.14 -6.44 3.89
N LEU A 11 -4.96 -5.46 3.52
CA LEU A 11 -5.08 -4.17 4.20
C LEU A 11 -6.46 -4.06 4.85
N ASP A 12 -6.52 -3.48 6.04
CA ASP A 12 -7.75 -3.08 6.72
C ASP A 12 -7.96 -1.58 6.59
N GLU A 13 -8.86 -1.22 5.67
CA GLU A 13 -9.21 0.17 5.32
C GLU A 13 -10.32 0.74 6.22
N THR A 14 -10.70 0.06 7.32
CA THR A 14 -11.60 0.64 8.32
C THR A 14 -10.95 1.84 9.02
N PRO A 15 -11.75 2.82 9.52
CA PRO A 15 -11.22 4.01 10.17
C PRO A 15 -10.21 3.71 11.28
N ALA A 16 -9.15 4.52 11.36
CA ALA A 16 -8.13 4.40 12.39
C ALA A 16 -8.72 4.57 13.79
N ARG A 17 -8.21 3.79 14.75
CA ARG A 17 -8.54 3.94 16.18
C ARG A 17 -7.55 4.88 16.86
N ALA A 18 -6.29 4.85 16.45
CA ALA A 18 -5.28 5.76 16.94
C ALA A 18 -5.55 7.20 16.48
N PRO A 19 -5.52 8.19 17.39
CA PRO A 19 -5.78 9.58 17.05
C PRO A 19 -4.65 10.23 16.24
N ASP A 20 -3.40 9.77 16.43
CA ASP A 20 -2.19 10.36 15.87
C ASP A 20 -1.25 9.30 15.26
N GLY A 21 -0.34 9.74 14.41
CA GLY A 21 0.66 8.89 13.76
C GLY A 21 1.93 9.67 13.43
N SER A 22 2.97 8.94 12.99
CA SER A 22 4.18 9.54 12.44
C SER A 22 4.17 9.49 10.91
N MET A 23 4.98 10.34 10.28
CA MET A 23 5.20 10.29 8.83
C MET A 23 6.34 9.31 8.48
N PRO A 24 6.26 8.57 7.36
CA PRO A 24 7.36 7.71 6.91
C PRO A 24 8.62 8.53 6.60
N GLN A 25 9.79 8.03 7.01
CA GLN A 25 11.07 8.71 6.77
C GLN A 25 11.52 8.69 5.30
N PHE A 26 11.00 7.75 4.51
CA PHE A 26 11.43 7.51 3.13
C PHE A 26 10.31 7.77 2.10
N LEU A 27 9.51 8.82 2.33
CA LEU A 27 8.40 9.18 1.43
C LEU A 27 8.88 9.47 0.01
N ASP A 28 10.01 10.18 -0.16
CA ASP A 28 10.56 10.51 -1.47
C ASP A 28 10.94 9.25 -2.26
N GLN A 29 11.57 8.28 -1.61
CA GLN A 29 11.91 7.00 -2.22
C GLN A 29 10.67 6.17 -2.55
N ALA A 30 9.66 6.18 -1.66
CA ALA A 30 8.39 5.52 -1.93
C ALA A 30 7.67 6.13 -3.14
N ALA A 31 7.74 7.45 -3.33
CA ALA A 31 7.18 8.14 -4.48
C ALA A 31 7.80 7.69 -5.81
N ILE A 32 9.13 7.51 -5.86
CA ILE A 32 9.84 6.98 -7.05
C ILE A 32 9.32 5.58 -7.43
N LEU A 33 9.12 4.72 -6.42
CA LEU A 33 8.59 3.37 -6.63
C LEU A 33 7.13 3.40 -7.09
N ALA A 34 6.31 4.26 -6.47
CA ALA A 34 4.90 4.42 -6.81
C ALA A 34 4.72 4.98 -8.23
N GLU A 35 5.54 5.94 -8.65
CA GLU A 35 5.53 6.48 -10.01
C GLU A 35 5.85 5.38 -11.05
N THR A 36 6.90 4.60 -10.79
CA THR A 36 7.30 3.49 -11.66
C THR A 36 6.19 2.44 -11.79
N ALA A 37 5.57 2.07 -10.66
CA ALA A 37 4.46 1.10 -10.65
C ALA A 37 3.16 1.68 -11.23
N GLY A 38 2.90 2.97 -11.06
CA GLY A 38 1.73 3.68 -11.57
C GLY A 38 1.73 3.84 -13.10
N ALA A 39 2.90 3.71 -13.74
CA ALA A 39 3.00 3.62 -15.20
C ALA A 39 2.51 2.28 -15.77
N LEU A 40 2.31 1.25 -14.93
CA LEU A 40 1.84 -0.06 -15.34
C LEU A 40 0.30 -0.12 -15.35
N SER A 41 -0.25 -0.75 -16.39
CA SER A 41 -1.68 -1.06 -16.46
C SER A 41 -2.06 -2.20 -15.49
N GLY A 42 -3.36 -2.32 -15.18
CA GLY A 42 -3.89 -3.42 -14.37
C GLY A 42 -3.47 -4.82 -14.87
N PRO A 43 -3.55 -5.13 -16.18
CA PRO A 43 -3.06 -6.40 -16.72
C PRO A 43 -1.54 -6.60 -16.60
N GLU A 44 -0.74 -5.52 -16.69
CA GLU A 44 0.71 -5.61 -16.47
C GLU A 44 1.03 -5.91 -15.00
N LEU A 45 0.32 -5.27 -14.06
CA LEU A 45 0.43 -5.56 -12.63
C LEU A 45 -0.05 -6.96 -12.28
N GLU A 46 -1.12 -7.45 -12.92
CA GLU A 46 -1.61 -8.82 -12.78
C GLU A 46 -0.50 -9.83 -13.09
N LYS A 47 0.12 -9.66 -14.27
CA LYS A 47 1.22 -10.52 -14.74
C LYS A 47 2.46 -10.41 -13.87
N LEU A 48 2.86 -9.18 -13.51
CA LEU A 48 4.06 -8.91 -12.72
C LEU A 48 3.97 -9.47 -11.30
N MET A 49 2.81 -9.29 -10.65
CA MET A 49 2.62 -9.64 -9.25
C MET A 49 2.01 -11.04 -9.04
N HIS A 50 1.63 -11.72 -10.13
CA HIS A 50 0.92 -13.00 -10.11
C HIS A 50 -0.36 -12.96 -9.25
N ILE A 51 -1.16 -11.91 -9.47
CA ILE A 51 -2.43 -11.67 -8.77
C ILE A 51 -3.61 -11.83 -9.73
N SER A 52 -4.84 -11.76 -9.23
CA SER A 52 -6.03 -11.78 -10.11
C SER A 52 -6.25 -10.45 -10.80
N ALA A 53 -6.97 -10.45 -11.94
CA ALA A 53 -7.37 -9.22 -12.63
C ALA A 53 -8.06 -8.19 -11.70
N LYS A 54 -8.88 -8.66 -10.75
CA LYS A 54 -9.52 -7.80 -9.74
C LYS A 54 -8.49 -7.09 -8.87
N LEU A 55 -7.46 -7.79 -8.42
CA LEU A 55 -6.39 -7.21 -7.61
C LEU A 55 -5.43 -6.35 -8.44
N GLY A 56 -5.21 -6.71 -9.72
CA GLY A 56 -4.45 -5.88 -10.66
C GLY A 56 -5.10 -4.51 -10.86
N ALA A 57 -6.41 -4.49 -11.15
CA ALA A 57 -7.18 -3.24 -11.27
C ALA A 57 -7.19 -2.43 -9.96
N LEU A 58 -7.35 -3.10 -8.81
CA LEU A 58 -7.29 -2.45 -7.50
C LEU A 58 -5.93 -1.77 -7.25
N ASN A 59 -4.82 -2.46 -7.54
CA ASN A 59 -3.49 -1.90 -7.31
C ASN A 59 -3.15 -0.78 -8.31
N ALA A 60 -3.63 -0.87 -9.56
CA ALA A 60 -3.50 0.24 -10.52
C ALA A 60 -4.16 1.53 -9.98
N ALA A 61 -5.38 1.41 -9.44
CA ALA A 61 -6.05 2.54 -8.81
C ALA A 61 -5.29 3.07 -7.59
N ARG A 62 -4.76 2.19 -6.74
CA ARG A 62 -3.95 2.58 -5.57
C ARG A 62 -2.67 3.31 -5.95
N PHE A 63 -1.96 2.89 -6.99
CA PHE A 63 -0.78 3.62 -7.46
C PHE A 63 -1.14 4.97 -8.07
N ALA A 64 -2.26 5.09 -8.77
CA ALA A 64 -2.74 6.37 -9.30
C ALA A 64 -3.16 7.36 -8.19
N ASP A 65 -3.72 6.85 -7.08
CA ASP A 65 -4.11 7.66 -5.92
C ASP A 65 -2.95 7.87 -4.90
N PHE A 66 -1.75 7.35 -5.16
CA PHE A 66 -0.62 7.42 -4.23
C PHE A 66 -0.21 8.88 -3.97
N GLY A 67 -0.08 9.26 -2.69
CA GLY A 67 0.24 10.63 -2.26
C GLY A 67 -0.96 11.59 -2.19
N SER A 68 -2.17 11.13 -2.50
CA SER A 68 -3.39 11.96 -2.40
C SER A 68 -3.90 12.18 -0.97
N GLY A 69 -3.34 11.49 0.03
CA GLY A 69 -3.85 11.46 1.40
C GLY A 69 -5.06 10.52 1.60
N LYS A 70 -5.66 9.98 0.53
CA LYS A 70 -6.82 9.10 0.65
C LYS A 70 -6.43 7.74 1.23
N GLY A 71 -7.17 7.33 2.25
CA GLY A 71 -6.99 6.02 2.89
C GLY A 71 -5.69 5.90 3.68
N GLU A 72 -5.02 7.02 4.01
CA GLU A 72 -3.87 7.00 4.91
C GLU A 72 -4.28 6.53 6.30
N LYS A 73 -3.48 5.62 6.85
CA LYS A 73 -3.69 4.98 8.14
C LYS A 73 -2.35 4.49 8.68
N GLN A 74 -2.21 4.48 9.99
CA GLN A 74 -1.01 3.98 10.67
C GLN A 74 -0.74 2.53 10.26
N ALA A 75 0.50 2.22 9.87
CA ALA A 75 0.86 0.91 9.31
C ALA A 75 0.48 -0.28 10.21
N ILE A 76 0.56 -0.09 11.54
CA ILE A 76 0.20 -1.11 12.53
C ILE A 76 -1.29 -1.46 12.55
N GLU A 77 -2.17 -0.53 12.13
CA GLU A 77 -3.59 -0.78 12.00
C GLU A 77 -4.02 -1.08 10.55
N MET A 78 -3.18 -0.75 9.56
CA MET A 78 -3.47 -0.99 8.15
C MET A 78 -3.15 -2.43 7.74
N PHE A 79 -2.02 -2.99 8.19
CA PHE A 79 -1.68 -4.37 7.85
C PHE A 79 -2.59 -5.34 8.60
N ALA A 80 -3.37 -6.11 7.85
CA ALA A 80 -4.31 -7.08 8.38
C ALA A 80 -4.00 -8.46 7.82
N GLY A 81 -3.01 -9.12 8.42
CA GLY A 81 -2.61 -10.49 8.10
C GLY A 81 -2.64 -11.36 9.35
N ASP A 82 -3.23 -12.54 9.23
CA ASP A 82 -3.12 -13.68 10.17
C ASP A 82 -3.65 -14.99 9.53
N THR A 83 -3.93 -14.97 8.22
CA THR A 83 -4.58 -16.05 7.44
C THR A 83 -3.83 -16.28 6.15
#